data_AF-A0A132B317-F1
#
_entry.id   AF-A0A132B317-F1
#
_cell.length_a   1.000
_cell.length_b   1.000
_cell.length_c   1.000
_cell.angle_alpha   90.00
_cell.angle_beta   90.00
_cell.angle_gamma   90.00
#
_symmetry.space_group_name_H-M   'P 1'
#
loop_
_entity.id
_entity.type
_entity.pdbx_description
1 polymer ?
#
loop_
_entity_poly.entity_id
_entity_poly.type
_entity_poly.pdbx_seq_one_letter_code
_entity_poly.pdbx_strand_id
1 'polypeptide(L)'
;MVRHTLEYPKDIHNTVNRYKHQAVYSLTTIHTFINTTPVLHANTNLHKVSFSPSPEDPFPVILPLIGQMGSFSRPSASLGDPLECYLHGYVSSRIMNLSRASGGKGLPICIAASKVDGLVLTLTPNSHNYNYRSAVLFGHATLVEDLDEKLWAMELITNSVVPDRWRHTRLPPNAAEMQSTQILRVKIDSGSAKVREGVPNDEKGDLGNKEVLGSVWTGVLPLYEQFGEPVPGPYNEVAEIPAHVLEYRESLNKRNFEYAGAAARKDAPVKKKEPGEED
;
A
#
# COMPACT_ATOMS: atom_id res chain seq x y z
N MET A 1 -10.50 10.25 26.10
CA MET A 1 -10.74 8.81 25.87
C MET A 1 -9.60 8.31 24.99
N VAL A 2 -8.71 7.46 25.50
CA VAL A 2 -7.59 6.92 24.72
C VAL A 2 -8.21 6.02 23.65
N ARG A 3 -8.19 6.43 22.37
CA ARG A 3 -8.59 5.55 21.27
C ARG A 3 -7.56 4.43 21.22
N HIS A 4 -7.93 3.24 21.69
CA HIS A 4 -7.13 2.05 21.44
C HIS A 4 -7.13 1.80 19.93
N THR A 5 -5.96 1.93 19.33
CA THR A 5 -5.73 1.55 17.94
C THR A 5 -5.77 0.04 17.85
N LEU A 6 -6.68 -0.52 17.04
CA LEU A 6 -6.71 -1.96 16.80
C LEU A 6 -5.45 -2.41 16.05
N GLU A 7 -4.96 -3.60 16.37
CA GLU A 7 -3.78 -4.21 15.75
C GLU A 7 -4.08 -5.64 15.25
N TYR A 8 -3.39 -6.05 14.19
CA TYR A 8 -3.38 -7.45 13.78
C TYR A 8 -2.59 -8.27 14.80
N PRO A 9 -3.13 -9.41 15.27
CA PRO A 9 -2.36 -10.31 16.11
C PRO A 9 -1.15 -10.85 15.34
N LYS A 10 -0.06 -11.09 16.07
CA LYS A 10 1.15 -11.67 15.48
C LYS A 10 0.98 -13.16 15.31
N ASP A 11 1.37 -13.68 14.16
CA ASP A 11 1.39 -15.09 13.82
C ASP A 11 2.69 -15.47 13.08
N ILE A 12 2.76 -16.70 12.59
CA ILE A 12 3.92 -17.20 11.85
C ILE A 12 4.14 -16.52 10.48
N HIS A 13 3.11 -15.86 9.92
CA HIS A 13 3.12 -15.27 8.59
C HIS A 13 3.49 -13.77 8.63
N ASN A 14 2.97 -13.02 9.60
CA ASN A 14 3.12 -11.56 9.65
C ASN A 14 4.23 -11.07 10.60
N THR A 15 4.84 -11.95 11.41
CA THR A 15 5.87 -11.54 12.37
C THR A 15 7.13 -11.05 11.66
N VAL A 16 7.48 -9.78 11.86
CA VAL A 16 8.70 -9.17 11.31
C VAL A 16 9.88 -9.57 12.19
N ASN A 17 10.83 -10.32 11.63
CA ASN A 17 11.99 -10.82 12.40
C ASN A 17 13.20 -9.88 12.37
N ARG A 18 13.48 -9.24 11.23
CA ARG A 18 14.64 -8.34 11.06
C ARG A 18 14.22 -6.87 11.17
N TYR A 19 14.88 -6.12 12.06
CA TYR A 19 14.53 -4.75 12.44
C TYR A 19 13.13 -4.64 13.07
N LYS A 20 12.88 -5.42 14.12
CA LYS A 20 11.58 -5.51 14.83
C LYS A 20 11.03 -4.16 15.31
N HIS A 21 11.91 -3.23 15.68
CA HIS A 21 11.54 -1.88 16.13
C HIS A 21 10.90 -1.02 15.03
N GLN A 22 11.00 -1.43 13.75
CA GLN A 22 10.34 -0.79 12.60
C GLN A 22 8.99 -1.43 12.26
N ALA A 23 8.61 -2.50 12.96
CA ALA A 23 7.38 -3.23 12.69
C ALA A 23 6.17 -2.50 13.27
N VAL A 24 5.09 -2.40 12.50
CA VAL A 24 3.83 -1.79 12.91
C VAL A 24 2.69 -2.77 12.60
N TYR A 25 1.80 -2.99 13.57
CA TYR A 25 0.67 -3.93 13.44
C TYR A 25 -0.69 -3.22 13.47
N SER A 26 -0.70 -1.89 13.63
CA SER A 26 -1.91 -1.06 13.60
C SER A 26 -2.69 -1.22 12.29
N LEU A 27 -3.99 -1.50 12.43
CA LEU A 27 -4.94 -1.58 11.31
C LEU A 27 -4.95 -0.27 10.52
N THR A 28 -5.07 0.88 11.20
CA THR A 28 -5.06 2.20 10.57
C THR A 28 -3.83 2.40 9.69
N THR A 29 -2.65 2.08 10.21
CA THR A 29 -1.39 2.26 9.45
C THR A 29 -1.34 1.33 8.24
N ILE A 30 -1.65 0.04 8.45
CA ILE A 30 -1.60 -0.99 7.40
C ILE A 30 -2.61 -0.66 6.29
N HIS A 31 -3.87 -0.41 6.65
CA HIS A 31 -4.93 -0.09 5.69
C HIS A 31 -4.65 1.23 4.97
N THR A 32 -4.05 2.22 5.64
CA THR A 32 -3.60 3.46 5.00
C THR A 32 -2.53 3.17 3.94
N PHE A 33 -1.53 2.33 4.24
CA PHE A 33 -0.47 2.02 3.28
C PHE A 33 -1.01 1.25 2.08
N ILE A 34 -1.92 0.31 2.29
CA ILE A 34 -2.62 -0.37 1.20
C ILE A 34 -3.38 0.68 0.36
N ASN A 35 -4.25 1.50 0.95
CA ASN A 35 -5.08 2.47 0.21
C ASN A 35 -4.36 3.73 -0.33
N THR A 36 -3.04 3.86 -0.13
CA THR A 36 -2.29 5.06 -0.57
C THR A 36 -1.01 4.75 -1.32
N THR A 37 -0.69 3.46 -1.51
CA THR A 37 0.53 3.08 -2.20
C THR A 37 0.25 2.73 -3.66
N PRO A 38 0.93 3.39 -4.61
CA PRO A 38 0.95 2.94 -5.97
C PRO A 38 1.90 1.76 -6.15
N VAL A 39 1.45 0.70 -6.83
CA VAL A 39 2.40 -0.26 -7.39
C VAL A 39 2.98 0.34 -8.65
N LEU A 40 4.27 0.69 -8.56
CA LEU A 40 5.15 1.00 -9.68
C LEU A 40 4.57 2.05 -10.65
N HIS A 41 4.73 3.32 -10.31
CA HIS A 41 4.66 4.46 -11.23
C HIS A 41 3.26 4.78 -11.79
N ALA A 42 2.30 5.06 -10.90
CA ALA A 42 1.20 6.02 -11.06
C ALA A 42 0.28 5.82 -9.86
N ASN A 43 -0.16 6.91 -9.22
CA ASN A 43 -0.98 6.96 -8.00
C ASN A 43 -2.41 6.40 -8.19
N THR A 44 -2.48 5.11 -8.52
CA THR A 44 -3.65 4.23 -8.41
C THR A 44 -3.29 3.14 -7.42
N ASN A 45 -4.24 2.68 -6.58
CA ASN A 45 -4.02 1.66 -5.53
C ASN A 45 -3.83 0.27 -6.12
N LEU A 46 -2.79 0.14 -6.93
CA LEU A 46 -2.35 -1.08 -7.55
C LEU A 46 -1.58 -1.85 -6.47
N HIS A 47 -1.90 -3.12 -6.25
CA HIS A 47 -1.31 -4.01 -5.24
C HIS A 47 -0.55 -5.13 -5.91
N LYS A 48 0.56 -5.55 -5.31
CA LYS A 48 1.23 -6.79 -5.71
C LYS A 48 0.49 -7.94 -5.06
N VAL A 49 -0.33 -8.63 -5.84
CA VAL A 49 -1.08 -9.79 -5.39
C VAL A 49 -0.31 -11.04 -5.78
N SER A 50 0.19 -11.74 -4.76
CA SER A 50 0.89 -13.01 -4.89
C SER A 50 -0.03 -14.17 -4.57
N PHE A 51 -0.07 -15.18 -5.44
CA PHE A 51 -0.79 -16.43 -5.21
C PHE A 51 -0.04 -17.60 -5.87
N SER A 52 -0.26 -18.81 -5.37
CA SER A 52 0.22 -20.03 -6.03
C SER A 52 -0.84 -20.50 -7.03
N PRO A 53 -0.52 -20.62 -8.33
CA PRO A 53 -1.50 -21.00 -9.34
C PRO A 53 -1.87 -22.49 -9.28
N SER A 54 -1.00 -23.34 -8.73
CA SER A 54 -1.22 -24.76 -8.47
C SER A 54 -0.21 -25.24 -7.42
N PRO A 55 -0.54 -26.24 -6.58
CA PRO A 55 0.44 -26.91 -5.72
C PRO A 55 1.64 -27.50 -6.49
N GLU A 56 1.46 -27.79 -7.78
CA GLU A 56 2.49 -28.34 -8.66
C GLU A 56 3.34 -27.26 -9.35
N ASP A 57 2.92 -26.00 -9.34
CA ASP A 57 3.70 -24.90 -9.90
C ASP A 57 4.70 -24.40 -8.84
N PRO A 58 6.02 -24.51 -9.07
CA PRO A 58 7.01 -24.08 -8.10
C PRO A 58 7.09 -22.55 -7.97
N PHE A 59 6.49 -21.77 -8.87
CA PHE A 59 6.64 -20.32 -8.90
C PHE A 59 5.38 -19.58 -8.43
N PRO A 60 5.49 -18.68 -7.42
CA PRO A 60 4.39 -17.78 -7.09
C PRO A 60 4.21 -16.74 -8.20
N VAL A 61 2.97 -16.35 -8.43
CA VAL A 61 2.61 -15.37 -9.46
C VAL A 61 2.34 -14.04 -8.79
N ILE A 62 3.00 -12.98 -9.23
CA ILE A 62 2.75 -11.62 -8.73
C ILE A 62 2.04 -10.81 -9.81
N LEU A 63 0.81 -10.38 -9.54
CA LEU A 63 0.04 -9.52 -10.43
C LEU A 63 -0.12 -8.12 -9.83
N PRO A 64 0.09 -7.05 -10.60
CA PRO A 64 -0.36 -5.71 -10.23
C PRO A 64 -1.88 -5.60 -10.44
N LEU A 65 -2.65 -5.38 -9.37
CA LEU A 65 -4.13 -5.27 -9.42
C LEU A 65 -4.64 -4.08 -8.63
N ILE A 66 -5.59 -3.30 -9.15
CA ILE A 66 -6.16 -2.21 -8.35
C ILE A 66 -7.10 -2.80 -7.33
N GLY A 67 -6.89 -2.43 -6.08
CA GLY A 67 -7.77 -2.80 -4.98
C GLY A 67 -7.87 -1.75 -3.91
N GLN A 68 -8.86 -1.92 -3.04
CA GLN A 68 -9.15 -0.96 -2.00
C GLN A 68 -9.67 -1.66 -0.75
N MET A 69 -9.19 -1.23 0.42
CA MET A 69 -9.74 -1.67 1.70
C MET A 69 -11.09 -1.00 1.95
N GLY A 70 -12.09 -1.78 2.35
CA GLY A 70 -13.42 -1.29 2.72
C GLY A 70 -14.25 -2.41 3.35
N SER A 71 -15.47 -2.10 3.76
CA SER A 71 -16.40 -3.13 4.23
C SER A 71 -17.81 -2.87 3.71
N PHE A 72 -18.33 -3.79 2.89
CA PHE A 72 -19.69 -3.71 2.40
C PHE A 72 -20.72 -3.83 3.54
N SER A 73 -20.44 -4.71 4.52
CA SER A 73 -21.31 -4.89 5.69
C SER A 73 -21.37 -3.69 6.62
N ARG A 74 -20.34 -2.83 6.58
CA ARG A 74 -20.22 -1.61 7.40
C ARG A 74 -19.60 -0.48 6.56
N PRO A 75 -20.36 0.16 5.66
CA PRO A 75 -19.79 1.18 4.77
C PRO A 75 -19.21 2.41 5.49
N SER A 76 -19.62 2.67 6.73
CA SER A 76 -19.08 3.73 7.59
C SER A 76 -17.83 3.33 8.40
N ALA A 77 -17.33 2.10 8.23
CA ALA A 77 -16.12 1.65 8.91
C ALA A 77 -14.90 2.51 8.54
N SER A 78 -14.11 2.86 9.55
CA SER A 78 -12.88 3.60 9.37
C SER A 78 -11.73 2.66 9.01
N LEU A 79 -10.59 3.24 8.58
CA LEU A 79 -9.37 2.46 8.35
C LEU A 79 -8.83 1.79 9.63
N GLY A 80 -9.29 2.21 10.82
CA GLY A 80 -8.92 1.57 12.09
C GLY A 80 -9.73 0.32 12.41
N ASP A 81 -10.77 0.02 11.65
CA ASP A 81 -11.65 -1.13 11.85
C ASP A 81 -11.18 -2.34 11.01
N PRO A 82 -11.62 -3.57 11.33
CA PRO A 82 -11.43 -4.72 10.44
C PRO A 82 -12.14 -4.47 9.11
N LEU A 83 -11.37 -4.56 8.01
CA LEU A 83 -11.83 -4.35 6.64
C LEU A 83 -11.46 -5.54 5.76
N GLU A 84 -12.14 -5.64 4.62
CA GLU A 84 -11.79 -6.53 3.52
C GLU A 84 -11.04 -5.77 2.42
N CYS A 85 -10.25 -6.47 1.61
CA CYS A 85 -9.66 -5.88 0.40
C CYS A 85 -10.47 -6.30 -0.82
N TYR A 86 -10.95 -5.33 -1.60
CA TYR A 86 -11.68 -5.58 -2.84
C TYR A 86 -10.76 -5.38 -4.03
N LEU A 87 -10.61 -6.41 -4.88
CA LEU A 87 -9.77 -6.39 -6.07
C LEU A 87 -10.67 -6.49 -7.32
N HIS A 88 -10.44 -5.64 -8.32
CA HIS A 88 -11.11 -5.78 -9.61
C HIS A 88 -10.26 -6.54 -10.62
N GLY A 89 -10.90 -7.18 -11.58
CA GLY A 89 -10.23 -7.78 -12.72
C GLY A 89 -11.20 -8.29 -13.78
N TYR A 90 -10.64 -8.71 -14.91
CA TYR A 90 -11.43 -9.28 -16.00
C TYR A 90 -11.93 -10.68 -15.62
N VAL A 91 -13.17 -10.99 -15.97
CA VAL A 91 -13.87 -12.22 -15.57
C VAL A 91 -13.12 -13.51 -15.92
N SER A 92 -12.40 -13.55 -17.04
CA SER A 92 -11.62 -14.72 -17.48
C SER A 92 -10.16 -14.72 -17.03
N SER A 93 -9.73 -13.75 -16.22
CA SER A 93 -8.36 -13.72 -15.71
C SER A 93 -8.06 -14.94 -14.83
N ARG A 94 -6.80 -15.39 -14.85
CA ARG A 94 -6.36 -16.60 -14.14
C ARG A 94 -6.70 -16.58 -12.65
N ILE A 95 -6.50 -15.44 -11.98
CA ILE A 95 -6.82 -15.28 -10.56
C ILE A 95 -8.33 -15.44 -10.27
N MET A 96 -9.20 -14.97 -11.16
CA MET A 96 -10.65 -15.11 -11.03
C MET A 96 -11.10 -16.57 -11.21
N ASN A 97 -10.52 -17.27 -12.20
CA ASN A 97 -10.76 -18.70 -12.41
C ASN A 97 -10.30 -19.54 -11.21
N LEU A 98 -9.11 -19.24 -10.67
CA LEU A 98 -8.58 -19.94 -9.50
C LEU A 98 -9.42 -19.68 -8.25
N SER A 99 -9.86 -18.43 -8.03
CA SER A 99 -10.77 -18.12 -6.93
C SER A 99 -12.10 -18.85 -7.05
N ARG A 100 -12.68 -18.97 -8.26
CA ARG A 100 -13.87 -19.80 -8.50
C ARG A 100 -13.67 -21.27 -8.16
N ALA A 101 -12.54 -21.82 -8.58
CA ALA A 101 -12.22 -23.23 -8.34
C ALA A 101 -11.85 -23.49 -6.87
N SER A 102 -11.51 -22.45 -6.11
CA SER A 102 -11.14 -22.56 -4.71
C SER A 102 -12.39 -22.74 -3.84
N GLY A 103 -12.59 -23.95 -3.31
CA GLY A 103 -13.60 -24.23 -2.28
C GLY A 103 -13.18 -23.75 -0.88
N GLY A 104 -14.08 -23.90 0.10
CA GLY A 104 -13.78 -23.65 1.50
C GLY A 104 -13.59 -22.16 1.83
N LYS A 105 -12.39 -21.77 2.30
CA LYS A 105 -12.09 -20.39 2.71
C LYS A 105 -11.87 -19.42 1.55
N GLY A 106 -11.66 -19.94 0.33
CA GLY A 106 -11.28 -19.16 -0.86
C GLY A 106 -9.81 -19.34 -1.24
N LEU A 107 -9.35 -18.62 -2.27
CA LEU A 107 -7.97 -18.69 -2.76
C LEU A 107 -7.03 -17.97 -1.80
N PRO A 108 -6.02 -18.64 -1.20
CA PRO A 108 -5.03 -17.97 -0.37
C PRO A 108 -4.21 -16.98 -1.19
N ILE A 109 -4.12 -15.74 -0.74
CA ILE A 109 -3.35 -14.69 -1.40
C ILE A 109 -2.55 -13.84 -0.41
N CYS A 110 -1.51 -13.21 -0.93
CA CYS A 110 -0.71 -12.20 -0.24
C CYS A 110 -0.78 -10.88 -1.02
N ILE A 111 -1.07 -9.77 -0.33
CA ILE A 111 -1.18 -8.43 -0.89
C ILE A 111 -0.07 -7.58 -0.31
N ALA A 112 0.78 -7.01 -1.17
CA ALA A 112 1.88 -6.15 -0.73
C ALA A 112 1.79 -4.74 -1.34
N ALA A 113 2.02 -3.75 -0.48
CA ALA A 113 2.17 -2.34 -0.79
C ALA A 113 3.55 -1.86 -0.29
N SER A 114 4.29 -1.10 -1.10
CA SER A 114 5.57 -0.51 -0.71
C SER A 114 5.81 0.84 -1.38
N LYS A 115 6.23 1.83 -0.60
CA LYS A 115 6.56 3.19 -1.05
C LYS A 115 7.91 3.62 -0.49
N VAL A 116 8.76 4.19 -1.35
CA VAL A 116 10.04 4.79 -0.96
C VAL A 116 9.82 6.27 -0.71
N ASP A 117 10.32 6.75 0.43
CA ASP A 117 10.18 8.14 0.89
C ASP A 117 11.53 8.88 0.94
N GLY A 118 12.65 8.18 0.73
CA GLY A 118 13.98 8.81 0.56
C GLY A 118 15.13 7.83 0.54
N LEU A 119 16.28 8.29 0.03
CA LEU A 119 17.55 7.55 0.03
C LEU A 119 18.40 8.03 1.21
N VAL A 120 18.86 7.13 2.06
CA VAL A 120 19.71 7.43 3.21
C VAL A 120 21.16 7.09 2.86
N LEU A 121 21.98 8.13 2.71
CA LEU A 121 23.39 8.05 2.37
C LEU A 121 24.23 8.22 3.64
N THR A 122 25.16 7.30 3.83
CA THR A 122 25.91 7.07 5.07
C THR A 122 27.41 7.03 4.76
N LEU A 123 28.28 6.91 5.77
CA LEU A 123 29.74 6.94 5.58
C LEU A 123 30.29 5.67 4.93
N THR A 124 29.59 4.54 5.07
CA THR A 124 30.06 3.23 4.59
C THR A 124 29.10 2.60 3.58
N PRO A 125 29.63 1.83 2.60
CA PRO A 125 28.79 1.20 1.57
C PRO A 125 27.68 0.29 2.12
N ASN A 126 27.91 -0.33 3.28
CA ASN A 126 27.01 -1.31 3.87
C ASN A 126 25.90 -0.70 4.75
N SER A 127 25.99 0.59 5.09
CA SER A 127 25.05 1.27 5.99
C SER A 127 24.01 2.11 5.24
N HIS A 128 24.14 2.25 3.91
CA HIS A 128 23.14 2.89 3.06
C HIS A 128 21.76 2.26 3.22
N ASN A 129 20.72 3.07 3.14
CA ASN A 129 19.35 2.60 3.39
C ASN A 129 18.31 3.43 2.64
N TYR A 130 17.04 3.10 2.87
CA TYR A 130 15.88 3.82 2.35
C TYR A 130 15.01 4.25 3.52
N ASN A 131 14.43 5.45 3.43
CA ASN A 131 13.19 5.73 4.13
C ASN A 131 12.05 5.14 3.30
N TYR A 132 11.20 4.33 3.92
CA TYR A 132 10.13 3.61 3.22
C TYR A 132 8.99 3.24 4.17
N ARG A 133 7.85 2.96 3.56
CA ARG A 133 6.68 2.34 4.19
C ARG A 133 6.29 1.13 3.38
N SER A 134 6.05 0.00 4.04
CA SER A 134 5.47 -1.17 3.40
C SER A 134 4.43 -1.83 4.28
N ALA A 135 3.47 -2.49 3.64
CA ALA A 135 2.46 -3.31 4.29
C ALA A 135 2.30 -4.63 3.51
N VAL A 136 2.07 -5.71 4.24
CA VAL A 136 1.75 -7.02 3.71
C VAL A 136 0.49 -7.52 4.41
N LEU A 137 -0.48 -7.99 3.63
CA LEU A 137 -1.69 -8.64 4.11
C LEU A 137 -1.74 -10.08 3.60
N PHE A 138 -2.20 -10.99 4.45
CA PHE A 138 -2.48 -12.38 4.11
C PHE A 138 -3.97 -12.62 4.28
N GLY A 139 -4.57 -13.33 3.34
CA GLY A 139 -6.00 -13.58 3.38
C GLY A 139 -6.47 -14.55 2.31
N HIS A 140 -7.79 -14.68 2.20
CA HIS A 140 -8.43 -15.57 1.24
C HIS A 140 -9.40 -14.79 0.35
N ALA A 141 -9.21 -14.94 -0.97
CA ALA A 141 -10.01 -14.29 -2.00
C ALA A 141 -11.20 -15.15 -2.41
N THR A 142 -12.37 -14.53 -2.44
CA THR A 142 -13.65 -15.11 -2.88
C THR A 142 -14.30 -14.17 -3.89
N LEU A 143 -15.07 -14.71 -4.83
CA LEU A 143 -15.85 -13.86 -5.73
C LEU A 143 -16.96 -13.14 -4.97
N VAL A 144 -17.20 -11.90 -5.37
CA VAL A 144 -18.44 -11.20 -5.03
C VAL A 144 -19.53 -11.65 -6.00
N GLU A 145 -20.57 -12.30 -5.47
CA GLU A 145 -21.73 -12.79 -6.23
C GLU A 145 -22.95 -11.87 -6.09
N ASP A 146 -23.08 -11.21 -4.94
CA ASP A 146 -24.16 -10.26 -4.69
C ASP A 146 -23.99 -9.01 -5.56
N LEU A 147 -25.10 -8.58 -6.18
CA LEU A 147 -25.08 -7.46 -7.12
C LEU A 147 -24.83 -6.12 -6.43
N ASP A 148 -25.39 -5.92 -5.23
CA ASP A 148 -25.25 -4.69 -4.47
C ASP A 148 -23.82 -4.55 -3.94
N GLU A 149 -23.24 -5.63 -3.41
CA GLU A 149 -21.83 -5.68 -3.02
C GLU A 149 -20.91 -5.41 -4.21
N LYS A 150 -21.22 -5.97 -5.39
CA LYS A 150 -20.43 -5.75 -6.61
C LYS A 150 -20.45 -4.30 -7.05
N LEU A 151 -21.63 -3.66 -7.09
CA LEU A 151 -21.76 -2.25 -7.47
C LEU A 151 -21.07 -1.32 -6.46
N TRP A 152 -21.25 -1.58 -5.16
CA TRP A 152 -20.56 -0.85 -4.09
C TRP A 152 -19.03 -0.97 -4.21
N ALA A 153 -18.52 -2.18 -4.48
CA ALA A 153 -17.09 -2.40 -4.64
C ALA A 153 -16.53 -1.72 -5.91
N MET A 154 -17.30 -1.71 -7.01
CA MET A 154 -16.93 -0.97 -8.21
C MET A 154 -16.85 0.53 -7.96
N GLU A 155 -17.80 1.10 -7.21
CA GLU A 155 -17.76 2.50 -6.78
C GLU A 155 -16.54 2.77 -5.89
N LEU A 156 -16.29 1.93 -4.89
CA LEU A 156 -15.15 2.02 -3.98
C LEU A 156 -13.81 2.04 -4.75
N ILE A 157 -13.63 1.11 -5.69
CA ILE A 157 -12.41 1.00 -6.48
C ILE A 157 -12.27 2.19 -7.45
N THR A 158 -13.35 2.63 -8.08
CA THR A 158 -13.34 3.78 -8.99
C THR A 158 -12.96 5.07 -8.24
N ASN A 159 -13.54 5.28 -7.05
CA ASN A 159 -13.22 6.43 -6.20
C ASN A 159 -11.81 6.34 -5.58
N SER A 160 -11.17 5.17 -5.66
CA SER A 160 -9.76 5.00 -5.26
C SER A 160 -8.77 5.54 -6.30
N VAL A 161 -9.18 5.67 -7.57
CA VAL A 161 -8.36 6.23 -8.65
C VAL A 161 -8.26 7.74 -8.51
N VAL A 162 -9.43 8.40 -8.43
CA VAL A 162 -9.58 9.80 -8.04
C VAL A 162 -10.80 9.85 -7.13
N PRO A 163 -10.73 10.53 -5.96
CA PRO A 163 -11.88 10.70 -5.10
C PRO A 163 -13.08 11.25 -5.86
N ASP A 164 -14.26 10.71 -5.57
CA ASP A 164 -15.52 11.11 -6.17
C ASP A 164 -15.65 10.89 -7.69
N ARG A 165 -14.75 10.10 -8.28
CA ARG A 165 -14.75 9.84 -9.72
C ARG A 165 -16.01 9.12 -10.19
N TRP A 166 -16.55 8.18 -9.42
CA TRP A 166 -17.68 7.34 -9.81
C TRP A 166 -18.89 8.17 -10.29
N ARG A 167 -19.33 9.16 -9.50
CA ARG A 167 -20.46 10.02 -9.86
C ARG A 167 -20.19 10.98 -11.02
N HIS A 168 -18.91 11.20 -11.32
CA HIS A 168 -18.43 12.01 -12.45
C HIS A 168 -18.14 11.15 -13.69
N THR A 169 -18.82 10.01 -13.82
CA THR A 169 -18.81 9.15 -15.02
C THR A 169 -20.22 8.85 -15.50
N ARG A 170 -20.36 8.16 -16.65
CA ARG A 170 -21.66 7.67 -17.14
C ARG A 170 -22.15 6.54 -16.22
N LEU A 171 -23.30 6.76 -15.59
CA LEU A 171 -23.97 5.78 -14.74
C LEU A 171 -25.37 5.42 -15.31
N PRO A 172 -25.89 4.21 -15.04
CA PRO A 172 -25.20 3.07 -14.41
C PRO A 172 -24.24 2.35 -15.40
N PRO A 173 -23.35 1.46 -14.92
CA PRO A 173 -22.62 0.56 -15.79
C PRO A 173 -23.56 -0.23 -16.70
N ASN A 174 -23.18 -0.42 -17.96
CA ASN A 174 -23.98 -1.17 -18.92
C ASN A 174 -23.80 -2.70 -18.74
N ALA A 175 -24.64 -3.49 -19.41
CA ALA A 175 -24.63 -4.94 -19.26
C ALA A 175 -23.28 -5.58 -19.64
N ALA A 176 -22.60 -5.07 -20.67
CA ALA A 176 -21.32 -5.60 -21.11
C ALA A 176 -20.20 -5.33 -20.09
N GLU A 177 -20.18 -4.13 -19.50
CA GLU A 177 -19.27 -3.75 -18.40
C GLU A 177 -19.50 -4.64 -17.17
N MET A 178 -20.76 -4.90 -16.83
CA MET A 178 -21.11 -5.77 -15.69
C MET A 178 -20.75 -7.24 -15.90
N GLN A 179 -20.85 -7.73 -17.15
CA GLN A 179 -20.48 -9.11 -17.50
C GLN A 179 -18.97 -9.34 -17.54
N SER A 180 -18.21 -8.37 -18.04
CA SER A 180 -16.76 -8.46 -18.19
C SER A 180 -15.99 -8.22 -16.89
N THR A 181 -16.57 -7.43 -15.97
CA THR A 181 -15.93 -7.05 -14.71
C THR A 181 -16.25 -8.07 -13.62
N GLN A 182 -15.22 -8.55 -12.92
CA GLN A 182 -15.36 -9.39 -11.74
C GLN A 182 -14.63 -8.76 -10.55
N ILE A 183 -15.22 -8.89 -9.37
CA ILE A 183 -14.66 -8.41 -8.10
C ILE A 183 -14.32 -9.62 -7.22
N LEU A 184 -13.13 -9.57 -6.61
CA LEU A 184 -12.74 -10.44 -5.50
C LEU A 184 -12.84 -9.67 -4.20
N ARG A 185 -13.46 -10.29 -3.20
CA ARG A 185 -13.36 -9.88 -1.80
C ARG A 185 -12.32 -10.76 -1.12
N VAL A 186 -11.32 -10.12 -0.53
CA VAL A 186 -10.25 -10.76 0.22
C VAL A 186 -10.53 -10.55 1.70
N LYS A 187 -10.87 -11.63 2.38
CA LYS A 187 -10.94 -11.61 3.84
C LYS A 187 -9.53 -11.66 4.40
N ILE A 188 -9.16 -10.66 5.19
CA ILE A 188 -7.81 -10.55 5.76
C ILE A 188 -7.72 -11.37 7.03
N ASP A 189 -6.74 -12.26 7.10
CA ASP A 189 -6.47 -13.09 8.28
C ASP A 189 -5.37 -12.47 9.14
N SER A 190 -4.32 -11.94 8.51
CA SER A 190 -3.24 -11.24 9.22
C SER A 190 -2.55 -10.19 8.35
N GLY A 191 -1.88 -9.25 9.00
CA GLY A 191 -1.16 -8.18 8.32
C GLY A 191 -0.01 -7.63 9.15
N SER A 192 0.98 -7.07 8.48
CA SER A 192 2.07 -6.32 9.13
C SER A 192 2.56 -5.20 8.24
N ALA A 193 3.08 -4.15 8.87
CA ALA A 193 3.76 -3.05 8.20
C ALA A 193 5.20 -2.96 8.68
N LYS A 194 6.03 -2.35 7.84
CA LYS A 194 7.38 -1.94 8.21
C LYS A 194 7.62 -0.50 7.75
N VAL A 195 8.05 0.32 8.69
CA VAL A 195 8.29 1.75 8.46
C VAL A 195 9.70 2.09 8.88
N ARG A 196 10.46 2.67 7.95
CA ARG A 196 11.75 3.29 8.25
C ARG A 196 11.70 4.75 7.85
N GLU A 197 11.98 5.60 8.81
CA GLU A 197 12.15 7.04 8.64
C GLU A 197 13.42 7.46 9.38
N GLY A 198 13.94 8.64 9.07
CA GLY A 198 15.02 9.27 9.80
C GLY A 198 16.34 9.37 9.05
N VAL A 199 17.28 10.03 9.72
CA VAL A 199 18.63 10.36 9.25
C VAL A 199 19.58 9.14 9.22
N PRO A 200 20.76 9.25 8.59
CA PRO A 200 21.86 8.30 8.73
C PRO A 200 22.19 7.96 10.19
N ASN A 201 22.69 6.74 10.40
CA ASN A 201 23.24 6.30 11.68
C ASN A 201 24.46 5.44 11.42
N ASP A 202 25.63 6.06 11.49
CA ASP A 202 26.94 5.45 11.23
C ASP A 202 27.57 4.91 12.52
N GLU A 203 28.54 4.01 12.37
CA GLU A 203 29.21 3.39 13.52
C GLU A 203 30.13 4.38 14.25
N LYS A 204 30.32 4.20 15.56
CA LYS A 204 31.15 5.08 16.40
C LYS A 204 32.58 5.22 15.87
N GLY A 205 33.14 4.15 15.27
CA GLY A 205 34.48 4.16 14.68
C GLY A 205 34.60 5.14 13.51
N ASP A 206 33.63 5.13 12.60
CA ASP A 206 33.60 6.04 11.45
C ASP A 206 33.35 7.49 11.87
N LEU A 207 32.49 7.70 12.88
CA LEU A 207 32.27 9.02 13.48
C LEU A 207 33.52 9.58 14.20
N GLY A 208 34.46 8.71 14.60
CA GLY A 208 35.76 9.11 15.13
C GLY A 208 36.77 9.49 14.05
N ASN A 209 36.56 9.08 12.80
CA ASN A 209 37.48 9.30 11.69
C ASN A 209 37.22 10.63 10.99
N LYS A 210 38.04 11.65 11.30
CA LYS A 210 37.92 13.00 10.72
C LYS A 210 38.17 13.06 9.22
N GLU A 211 38.98 12.17 8.67
CA GLU A 211 39.23 12.11 7.23
C GLU A 211 37.97 11.65 6.49
N VAL A 212 37.33 10.58 6.99
CA VAL A 212 36.07 10.07 6.42
C VAL A 212 34.95 11.10 6.56
N LEU A 213 34.78 11.68 7.76
CA LEU A 213 33.77 12.74 7.98
C LEU A 213 33.98 13.99 7.12
N GLY A 214 35.24 14.32 6.78
CA GLY A 214 35.57 15.48 5.94
C GLY A 214 35.49 15.21 4.44
N SER A 215 35.49 13.94 4.01
CA SER A 215 35.55 13.56 2.59
C SER A 215 34.27 12.91 2.06
N VAL A 216 33.41 12.38 2.94
CA VAL A 216 32.17 11.68 2.57
C VAL A 216 30.95 12.46 3.02
N TRP A 217 30.08 12.81 2.08
CA TRP A 217 28.80 13.44 2.39
C TRP A 217 27.79 12.41 2.90
N THR A 218 27.08 12.74 3.98
CA THR A 218 25.96 11.95 4.50
C THR A 218 24.68 12.78 4.54
N GLY A 219 23.55 12.10 4.42
CA GLY A 219 22.26 12.74 4.51
C GLY A 219 21.14 11.90 3.94
N VAL A 220 19.97 12.51 3.80
CA VAL A 220 18.82 11.88 3.17
C VAL A 220 18.45 12.68 1.93
N LEU A 221 18.28 11.99 0.80
CA LEU A 221 17.62 12.54 -0.39
C LEU A 221 16.13 12.16 -0.31
N PRO A 222 15.22 13.09 0.06
CA PRO A 222 13.80 12.78 0.13
C PRO A 222 13.26 12.41 -1.25
N LEU A 223 12.41 11.39 -1.31
CA LEU A 223 11.76 10.92 -2.52
C LEU A 223 10.26 10.98 -2.31
N TYR A 224 9.55 11.65 -3.21
CA TYR A 224 8.10 11.66 -3.20
C TYR A 224 7.55 11.71 -4.63
N GLU A 225 6.35 11.18 -4.81
CA GLU A 225 5.63 11.25 -6.08
C GLU A 225 4.70 12.46 -6.08
N GLN A 226 4.61 13.11 -7.24
CA GLN A 226 3.65 14.18 -7.50
C GLN A 226 2.92 13.93 -8.81
N PHE A 227 1.65 14.33 -8.85
CA PHE A 227 0.89 14.46 -10.08
C PHE A 227 1.35 15.68 -10.88
N GLY A 228 1.57 15.48 -12.18
CA GLY A 228 1.76 16.56 -13.14
C GLY A 228 0.46 17.32 -13.42
N GLU A 229 0.51 18.28 -14.35
CA GLU A 229 -0.70 18.97 -14.82
C GLU A 229 -1.61 18.00 -15.60
N PRO A 230 -2.94 18.03 -15.41
CA PRO A 230 -3.85 17.18 -16.17
C PRO A 230 -3.78 17.48 -17.67
N VAL A 231 -3.59 16.43 -18.47
CA VAL A 231 -3.58 16.53 -19.93
C VAL A 231 -4.95 16.05 -20.45
N PRO A 232 -5.66 16.86 -21.26
CA PRO A 232 -6.96 16.46 -21.78
C PRO A 232 -6.84 15.25 -22.72
N GLY A 233 -7.84 14.37 -22.67
CA GLY A 233 -7.92 13.23 -23.57
C GLY A 233 -8.22 13.65 -25.02
N PRO A 234 -7.92 12.80 -26.02
CA PRO A 234 -8.02 13.15 -27.44
C PRO A 234 -9.45 13.45 -27.94
N TYR A 235 -10.48 13.06 -27.19
CA TYR A 235 -11.91 13.28 -27.47
C TYR A 235 -12.61 14.07 -26.36
N ASN A 236 -11.85 14.73 -25.47
CA ASN A 236 -12.43 15.51 -24.39
C ASN A 236 -13.04 16.82 -24.93
N GLU A 237 -14.33 17.01 -24.71
CA GLU A 237 -15.06 18.24 -25.07
C GLU A 237 -15.31 19.15 -23.85
N VAL A 238 -14.92 18.73 -22.65
CA VAL A 238 -15.09 19.53 -21.43
C VAL A 238 -13.94 20.54 -21.33
N ALA A 239 -14.28 21.83 -21.34
CA ALA A 239 -13.29 22.91 -21.34
C ALA A 239 -12.49 23.01 -20.03
N GLU A 240 -13.17 22.85 -18.89
CA GLU A 240 -12.57 23.01 -17.56
C GLU A 240 -12.29 21.65 -16.91
N ILE A 241 -11.16 21.56 -16.19
CA ILE A 241 -10.84 20.38 -15.39
C ILE A 241 -11.75 20.39 -14.14
N PRO A 242 -12.48 19.31 -13.84
CA PRO A 242 -13.33 19.25 -12.65
C PRO A 242 -12.56 19.53 -11.35
N ALA A 243 -13.15 20.33 -10.45
CA ALA A 243 -12.52 20.74 -9.20
C ALA A 243 -11.99 19.55 -8.37
N HIS A 244 -12.76 18.45 -8.26
CA HIS A 244 -12.35 17.26 -7.51
C HIS A 244 -11.02 16.65 -8.00
N VAL A 245 -10.69 16.79 -9.29
CA VAL A 245 -9.43 16.32 -9.86
C VAL A 245 -8.27 17.22 -9.45
N LEU A 246 -8.46 18.54 -9.53
CA LEU A 246 -7.46 19.54 -9.15
C LEU A 246 -7.17 19.51 -7.64
N GLU A 247 -8.23 19.50 -6.82
CA GLU A 247 -8.13 19.42 -5.36
C GLU A 247 -7.41 18.14 -4.91
N TYR A 248 -7.73 17.00 -5.53
CA TYR A 248 -7.04 15.74 -5.23
C TYR A 248 -5.56 15.81 -5.58
N ARG A 249 -5.23 16.36 -6.76
CA ARG A 249 -3.85 16.57 -7.20
C ARG A 249 -3.08 17.43 -6.19
N GLU A 250 -3.60 18.59 -5.84
CA GLU A 250 -2.93 19.55 -4.95
C GLU A 250 -2.74 18.97 -3.55
N SER A 251 -3.80 18.39 -2.98
CA SER A 251 -3.79 17.78 -1.65
C SER A 251 -2.77 16.65 -1.56
N LEU A 252 -2.73 15.76 -2.56
CA LEU A 252 -1.84 14.62 -2.55
C LEU A 252 -0.37 15.02 -2.77
N ASN A 253 -0.11 15.97 -3.67
CA ASN A 253 1.23 16.51 -3.90
C ASN A 253 1.78 17.14 -2.61
N LYS A 254 0.97 17.98 -1.95
CA LYS A 254 1.33 18.62 -0.68
C LYS A 254 1.63 17.58 0.39
N ARG A 255 0.73 16.61 0.60
CA ARG A 255 0.89 15.55 1.59
C ARG A 255 2.16 14.73 1.38
N ASN A 256 2.45 14.34 0.14
CA ASN A 256 3.62 13.53 -0.18
C ASN A 256 4.93 14.31 0.04
N PHE A 257 4.96 15.59 -0.38
CA PHE A 257 6.08 16.49 -0.14
C PHE A 257 6.36 16.68 1.36
N GLU A 258 5.32 17.00 2.14
CA GLU A 258 5.43 17.22 3.58
C GLU A 258 5.89 15.96 4.31
N TYR A 259 5.32 14.79 3.98
CA TYR A 259 5.70 13.52 4.59
C TYR A 259 7.17 13.17 4.34
N ALA A 260 7.61 13.16 3.07
CA ALA A 260 8.98 12.79 2.73
C ALA A 260 9.99 13.76 3.36
N GLY A 261 9.69 15.06 3.34
CA GLY A 261 10.51 16.08 3.99
C GLY A 261 10.60 15.94 5.51
N ALA A 262 9.51 15.54 6.18
CA ALA A 262 9.51 15.28 7.61
C ALA A 262 10.25 13.98 7.96
N ALA A 263 9.98 12.89 7.22
CA ALA A 263 10.61 11.59 7.41
C ALA A 263 12.14 11.66 7.27
N ALA A 264 12.65 12.48 6.35
CA ALA A 264 14.08 12.69 6.14
C ALA A 264 14.81 13.39 7.31
N ARG A 265 14.08 14.03 8.23
CA ARG A 265 14.64 14.82 9.35
C ARG A 265 14.39 14.21 10.72
N LYS A 266 13.69 13.06 10.78
CA LYS A 266 13.50 12.33 12.04
C LYS A 266 14.82 11.75 12.54
N ASP A 267 14.91 11.51 13.83
CA ASP A 267 16.02 10.76 14.39
C ASP A 267 16.09 9.35 13.78
N ALA A 268 17.31 8.82 13.68
CA ALA A 268 17.49 7.47 13.19
C ALA A 268 16.76 6.46 14.09
N PRO A 269 16.16 5.41 13.52
CA PRO A 269 15.42 4.43 14.29
C PRO A 269 16.40 3.60 15.12
N VAL A 270 16.29 3.72 16.44
CA VAL A 270 17.19 3.04 17.38
C VAL A 270 16.69 1.61 17.62
N LYS A 271 17.58 0.62 17.46
CA LYS A 271 17.32 -0.73 17.96
C LYS A 271 17.22 -0.64 19.49
N LYS A 272 16.07 -0.99 20.07
CA LYS A 272 16.02 -1.28 21.52
C LYS A 272 17.01 -2.43 21.77
N LYS A 273 18.02 -2.20 22.62
CA LYS A 273 18.90 -3.27 23.10
C LYS A 273 18.04 -4.35 23.76
N GLU A 274 18.22 -5.60 23.38
CA GLU A 274 17.66 -6.71 24.15
C GLU A 274 18.37 -6.72 25.53
N PRO A 275 17.67 -7.05 26.63
CA PRO A 275 18.32 -7.10 27.93
C PRO A 275 19.44 -8.16 27.91
N GLY A 276 20.70 -7.71 27.90
CA GLY A 276 21.89 -8.57 27.87
C GLY A 276 22.98 -8.21 26.85
N GLU A 277 22.74 -7.30 25.90
CA GLU A 277 23.77 -6.81 24.98
C GLU A 277 24.51 -5.59 25.58
N GLU A 278 25.64 -5.83 26.26
CA GLU A 278 26.58 -4.77 26.66
C GLU A 278 27.35 -4.21 25.44
N ASP A 279 27.77 -2.94 25.55
CA ASP A 279 28.42 -2.13 24.50
C ASP A 279 29.81 -2.62 24.07
#